data_AF-A0A9Q6SAT3-F1
#
_entry.id   AF-A0A9Q6SAT3-F1
#
_cell.length_a   1.000
_cell.length_b   1.000
_cell.length_c   1.000
_cell.angle_alpha   90.00
_cell.angle_beta   90.00
_cell.angle_gamma   90.00
#
_symmetry.space_group_name_H-M   'P 1'
#
loop_
_entity.id
_entity.type
_entity.pdbx_description
1 polymer ?
#
loop_
_entity_poly.entity_id
_entity_poly.type
_entity_poly.pdbx_seq_one_letter_code
_entity_poly.pdbx_strand_id
1 'polypeptide(L)'
;MVQTTALHNVRLSPAFVRLVARRRRLVVLLTLGTLLPYYAFVLTAGFAPQVLALKLFPGSVMTIGWPLGVALIVGTWILTGIYIHRANGEFDELTAQVLAGDAQ
;
A
#
# COMPACT_ATOMS: atom_id res chain seq x y z
N MET A 1 2.35 39.86 -11.49
CA MET A 1 1.35 38.90 -10.98
C MET A 1 0.95 37.89 -12.07
N VAL A 2 1.89 37.07 -12.59
CA VAL A 2 1.62 36.15 -13.73
C VAL A 2 1.81 34.67 -13.35
N GLN A 3 2.25 34.36 -12.13
CA GLN A 3 2.60 32.98 -11.73
C GLN A 3 1.44 32.16 -11.12
N THR A 4 0.30 32.75 -10.78
CA THR A 4 -0.81 32.04 -10.12
C THR A 4 -1.86 31.46 -11.09
N THR A 5 -2.02 32.02 -12.29
CA THR A 5 -3.04 31.58 -13.27
C THR A 5 -2.67 30.29 -14.00
N ALA A 6 -1.38 30.06 -14.29
CA ALA A 6 -0.91 28.82 -14.92
C ALA A 6 -1.13 27.58 -14.02
N LEU A 7 -0.91 27.70 -12.71
CA LEU A 7 -1.19 26.65 -11.71
C LEU A 7 -2.70 26.39 -11.55
N HIS A 8 -3.54 27.42 -11.73
CA HIS A 8 -4.99 27.30 -11.59
C HIS A 8 -5.61 26.45 -12.72
N ASN A 9 -5.11 26.58 -13.95
CA ASN A 9 -5.62 25.85 -15.11
C ASN A 9 -5.20 24.38 -15.16
N VAL A 10 -4.03 24.02 -14.58
CA VAL A 10 -3.58 22.61 -14.53
C VAL A 10 -4.45 21.77 -13.58
N ARG A 11 -4.89 22.35 -12.45
CA ARG A 11 -5.75 21.67 -11.46
C ARG A 11 -7.14 21.32 -11.98
N LEU A 12 -7.64 22.08 -12.95
CA LEU A 12 -8.93 21.87 -13.62
C LEU A 12 -8.81 21.01 -14.89
N SER A 13 -7.58 20.65 -15.30
CA SER A 13 -7.40 19.82 -16.48
C SER A 13 -7.97 18.41 -16.23
N PRO A 14 -8.71 17.83 -17.18
CA PRO A 14 -9.30 16.50 -17.03
C PRO A 14 -8.24 15.38 -16.94
N ALA A 15 -6.98 15.66 -17.28
CA ALA A 15 -5.85 14.76 -17.08
C ALA A 15 -5.43 14.73 -15.60
N PHE A 16 -5.29 15.89 -14.95
CA PHE A 16 -4.93 16.01 -13.54
C PHE A 16 -5.99 15.36 -12.62
N VAL A 17 -7.27 15.58 -12.90
CA VAL A 17 -8.37 14.95 -12.13
C VAL A 17 -8.31 13.41 -12.23
N ARG A 18 -8.00 12.86 -13.42
CA ARG A 18 -7.84 11.41 -13.62
C ARG A 18 -6.62 10.85 -12.88
N LEU A 19 -5.50 11.57 -12.86
CA LEU A 19 -4.30 11.20 -12.11
C LEU A 19 -4.56 11.17 -10.60
N VAL A 20 -5.17 12.23 -10.06
CA VAL A 20 -5.54 12.31 -8.63
C VAL A 20 -6.52 11.20 -8.25
N ALA A 21 -7.52 10.91 -9.08
CA ALA A 21 -8.47 9.84 -8.82
C ALA A 21 -7.81 8.45 -8.79
N ARG A 22 -6.88 8.16 -9.71
CA ARG A 22 -6.12 6.91 -9.74
C ARG A 22 -5.22 6.75 -8.51
N ARG A 23 -4.50 7.81 -8.13
CA ARG A 23 -3.65 7.82 -6.93
C ARG A 23 -4.48 7.64 -5.66
N ARG A 24 -5.60 8.37 -5.55
CA ARG A 24 -6.51 8.25 -4.40
C ARG A 24 -7.06 6.84 -4.26
N ARG A 25 -7.50 6.21 -5.35
CA ARG A 25 -7.99 4.82 -5.33
C ARG A 25 -6.90 3.85 -4.86
N LEU A 26 -5.68 4.00 -5.35
CA LEU A 26 -4.55 3.17 -4.91
C LEU A 26 -4.31 3.32 -3.40
N VAL A 27 -4.16 4.55 -2.92
CA VAL A 27 -3.92 4.82 -1.49
C VAL A 27 -5.04 4.26 -0.64
N VAL A 28 -6.31 4.47 -1.02
CA VAL A 28 -7.46 3.91 -0.28
C VAL A 28 -7.42 2.39 -0.24
N LEU A 29 -7.10 1.71 -1.35
CA LEU A 29 -6.99 0.26 -1.39
C LEU A 29 -5.85 -0.26 -0.50
N LEU A 30 -4.69 0.39 -0.53
CA LEU A 30 -3.54 0.01 0.30
C LEU A 30 -3.82 0.26 1.80
N THR A 31 -4.47 1.38 2.12
CA THR A 31 -4.89 1.71 3.49
C THR A 31 -5.89 0.68 4.01
N LEU A 32 -6.94 0.37 3.26
CA LEU A 32 -7.92 -0.64 3.65
C LEU A 32 -7.30 -2.03 3.74
N GLY A 33 -6.42 -2.38 2.79
CA GLY A 33 -5.68 -3.64 2.77
C GLY A 33 -4.77 -3.83 3.98
N THR A 34 -4.32 -2.74 4.60
CA THR A 34 -3.53 -2.78 5.85
C THR A 34 -4.44 -2.76 7.09
N LEU A 35 -5.41 -1.83 7.13
CA LEU A 35 -6.24 -1.60 8.32
C LEU A 35 -7.20 -2.75 8.62
N LEU A 36 -7.87 -3.32 7.61
CA LEU A 36 -8.85 -4.38 7.83
C LEU A 36 -8.25 -5.60 8.53
N PRO A 37 -7.18 -6.23 8.00
CA PRO A 37 -6.61 -7.41 8.65
C PRO A 37 -5.91 -7.05 9.98
N TYR A 38 -5.31 -5.86 10.10
CA TYR A 38 -4.75 -5.37 11.36
C TYR A 38 -5.80 -5.27 12.47
N TYR A 39 -6.90 -4.54 12.22
CA TYR A 39 -7.96 -4.39 13.22
C TYR A 39 -8.67 -5.71 13.49
N ALA A 40 -8.89 -6.56 12.48
CA ALA A 40 -9.44 -7.89 12.70
C ALA A 40 -8.57 -8.70 13.68
N PHE A 41 -7.24 -8.66 13.52
CA PHE A 41 -6.31 -9.32 14.42
C PHE A 41 -6.34 -8.72 15.84
N VAL A 42 -6.22 -7.39 15.96
CA VAL A 42 -6.21 -6.69 17.26
C VAL A 42 -7.51 -6.90 18.02
N LEU A 43 -8.66 -6.79 17.35
CA LEU A 43 -9.96 -7.04 17.95
C LEU A 43 -10.11 -8.50 18.37
N THR A 44 -9.66 -9.45 17.55
CA THR A 44 -9.68 -10.87 17.94
C THR A 44 -8.78 -11.12 19.15
N ALA A 45 -7.60 -10.51 19.21
CA ALA A 45 -6.70 -10.63 20.36
C ALA A 45 -7.30 -10.03 21.65
N GLY A 46 -8.04 -8.92 21.53
CA GLY A 46 -8.66 -8.24 22.68
C GLY A 46 -9.96 -8.90 23.16
N PHE A 47 -10.81 -9.35 22.25
CA PHE A 47 -12.16 -9.84 22.58
C PHE A 47 -12.31 -11.36 22.52
N ALA A 48 -11.48 -12.06 21.75
CA ALA A 48 -11.54 -13.51 21.56
C ALA A 48 -10.15 -14.18 21.48
N PRO A 49 -9.26 -13.96 22.47
CA PRO A 49 -7.88 -14.46 22.43
C PRO A 49 -7.79 -15.99 22.28
N GLN A 50 -8.81 -16.73 22.72
CA GLN A 50 -8.92 -18.17 22.55
C GLN A 50 -8.84 -18.62 21.08
N VAL A 51 -9.32 -17.80 20.13
CA VAL A 51 -9.22 -18.08 18.69
C VAL A 51 -7.76 -18.10 18.24
N LEU A 52 -6.97 -17.15 18.70
CA LEU A 52 -5.54 -17.07 18.37
C LEU A 52 -4.71 -18.10 19.15
N ALA A 53 -5.22 -18.62 20.28
CA ALA A 53 -4.58 -19.63 21.11
C ALA A 53 -4.81 -21.07 20.65
N LEU A 54 -5.75 -21.31 19.72
CA LEU A 54 -5.99 -22.62 19.12
C LEU A 54 -4.68 -23.21 18.58
N LYS A 55 -4.41 -24.48 18.90
CA LYS A 55 -3.22 -25.17 18.40
C LYS A 55 -3.38 -25.49 16.92
N LEU A 56 -2.30 -25.31 16.15
CA LEU A 56 -2.31 -25.55 14.71
C LEU A 56 -2.52 -27.04 14.37
N PHE A 57 -1.93 -27.91 15.18
CA PHE A 57 -2.01 -29.36 15.07
C PHE A 57 -2.14 -30.01 16.45
N PRO A 58 -2.75 -31.20 16.57
CA PRO A 58 -2.76 -31.96 17.82
C PRO A 58 -1.33 -32.19 18.34
N GLY A 59 -1.07 -31.86 19.61
CA GLY A 59 0.26 -31.98 20.24
C GLY A 59 1.27 -30.87 19.87
N SER A 60 0.92 -29.92 19.02
CA SER A 60 1.81 -28.80 18.67
C SER A 60 1.85 -27.73 19.75
N VAL A 61 3.02 -27.13 19.95
CA VAL A 61 3.17 -25.92 20.77
C VAL A 61 2.70 -24.66 20.03
N MET A 62 2.67 -24.70 18.69
CA MET A 62 2.35 -23.55 17.84
C MET A 62 0.85 -23.28 17.78
N THR A 63 0.47 -22.00 17.94
CA THR A 63 -0.92 -21.55 17.87
C THR A 63 -1.24 -20.96 16.50
N ILE A 64 -2.53 -20.86 16.14
CA ILE A 64 -3.01 -20.21 14.91
C ILE A 64 -2.61 -18.73 14.86
N GLY A 65 -2.47 -18.07 16.01
CA GLY A 65 -2.04 -16.68 16.08
C GLY A 65 -0.64 -16.44 15.48
N TRP A 66 0.27 -17.44 15.56
CA TRP A 66 1.62 -17.31 15.03
C TRP A 66 1.65 -17.16 13.50
N PRO A 67 1.12 -18.09 12.68
CA PRO A 67 1.11 -17.92 11.23
C PRO A 67 0.23 -16.75 10.79
N LEU A 68 -0.84 -16.44 11.53
CA LEU A 68 -1.67 -15.28 11.23
C LEU A 68 -0.91 -13.97 11.40
N GLY A 69 -0.11 -13.85 12.47
CA GLY A 69 0.79 -12.71 12.68
C GLY A 69 1.86 -12.60 11.60
N VAL A 70 2.48 -13.72 11.21
CA VAL A 70 3.45 -13.75 10.10
C VAL A 70 2.80 -13.29 8.78
N ALA A 71 1.59 -13.76 8.48
CA ALA A 71 0.85 -13.35 7.29
C ALA A 71 0.57 -11.84 7.27
N LEU A 72 0.29 -11.22 8.42
CA LEU A 72 0.12 -9.76 8.53
C LEU A 72 1.42 -9.01 8.21
N ILE A 73 2.55 -9.45 8.75
CA ILE A 73 3.86 -8.83 8.51
C ILE A 73 4.22 -8.92 7.03
N VAL A 74 4.18 -10.13 6.47
CA VAL A 74 4.50 -10.37 5.06
C VAL A 74 3.54 -9.61 4.14
N GLY A 75 2.24 -9.64 4.45
CA GLY A 75 1.23 -8.87 3.71
C GLY A 75 1.53 -7.37 3.71
N THR A 76 1.91 -6.81 4.86
CA THR A 76 2.25 -5.39 4.99
C THR A 76 3.48 -5.04 4.15
N TRP A 77 4.53 -5.86 4.18
CA TRP A 77 5.70 -5.65 3.31
C TRP A 77 5.36 -5.70 1.82
N ILE A 78 4.50 -6.64 1.41
CA ILE A 78 4.03 -6.72 0.01
C ILE A 78 3.26 -5.46 -0.36
N LEU A 79 2.33 -5.01 0.49
CA LEU A 79 1.55 -3.78 0.29
C LEU A 79 2.47 -2.54 0.18
N THR A 80 3.49 -2.44 1.04
CA THR A 80 4.50 -1.40 0.98
C THR A 80 5.32 -1.47 -0.31
N GLY A 81 5.74 -2.66 -0.75
CA GLY A 81 6.46 -2.85 -2.01
C GLY A 81 5.63 -2.43 -3.22
N ILE A 82 4.35 -2.82 -3.27
CA ILE A 82 3.39 -2.41 -4.32
C ILE A 82 3.24 -0.88 -4.32
N TYR A 83 3.12 -0.27 -3.14
CA TYR A 83 3.05 1.19 -3.01
C TYR A 83 4.29 1.86 -3.59
N ILE A 84 5.48 1.41 -3.19
CA ILE A 84 6.76 1.97 -3.64
C ILE A 84 6.91 1.83 -5.14
N HIS A 85 6.73 0.62 -5.69
CA HIS A 85 6.86 0.38 -7.12
C HIS A 85 5.91 1.28 -7.93
N ARG A 86 4.67 1.44 -7.46
CA ARG A 86 3.67 2.25 -8.16
C ARG A 86 3.83 3.75 -7.95
N ALA A 87 4.41 4.20 -6.84
CA ALA A 87 4.74 5.59 -6.59
C ALA A 87 6.01 6.01 -7.34
N ASN A 88 6.95 5.10 -7.53
CA ASN A 88 8.23 5.34 -8.19
C ASN A 88 8.17 5.22 -9.73
N GLY A 89 7.08 4.73 -10.31
CA GLY A 89 6.95 4.62 -11.78
C GLY A 89 7.14 5.94 -12.54
N GLU A 90 6.94 7.10 -11.90
CA GLU A 90 7.21 8.42 -12.49
C GLU A 90 8.72 8.76 -12.52
N PHE A 91 9.50 8.23 -11.56
CA PHE A 91 10.97 8.37 -11.54
C PHE A 91 11.66 7.42 -12.53
N ASP A 92 11.12 6.21 -12.72
CA ASP A 92 11.67 5.26 -13.70
C ASP A 92 11.52 5.80 -15.13
N GLU A 93 10.41 6.47 -15.44
CA GLU A 93 10.17 7.07 -16.77
C GLU A 93 11.12 8.26 -17.04
N LEU A 94 11.39 9.08 -16.03
CA LEU A 94 12.39 10.15 -16.11
C LEU A 94 13.82 9.61 -16.23
N THR A 95 14.14 8.55 -15.49
CA THR A 95 15.47 7.90 -15.52
C THR A 95 15.72 7.25 -16.89
N ALA A 96 14.70 6.62 -17.48
CA ALA A 96 14.78 6.03 -18.82
C ALA A 96 15.06 7.07 -19.91
N GLN A 97 14.51 8.28 -19.79
CA GLN A 97 14.76 9.36 -20.76
C GLN A 97 16.18 9.94 -20.66
N VAL A 98 16.73 10.06 -19.43
CA VAL A 98 18.11 10.51 -19.23
C VAL A 98 19.12 9.48 -19.75
N LEU A 99 18.91 8.19 -19.45
CA LEU A 99 19.77 7.11 -19.95
C LEU A 99 19.70 6.93 -21.47
N ALA A 100 18.55 7.23 -22.11
CA ALA A 100 18.42 7.22 -23.56
C ALA A 100 19.06 8.46 -24.24
N GLY A 101 19.22 9.56 -23.50
CA GLY A 101 19.85 10.81 -23.98
C GLY A 101 21.37 10.83 -23.89
N ASP A 102 21.97 10.04 -23.01
CA ASP A 102 23.44 9.93 -22.82
C ASP A 102 24.10 8.85 -23.71
N ALA A 103 23.34 8.20 -24.61
CA ALA A 103 23.85 7.20 -25.55
C ALA A 103 24.22 7.80 -26.93
N GLN A 104 24.58 9.09 -26.99
CA GLN A 104 25.01 9.78 -28.20
C GLN A 104 26.42 10.35 -28.10
#